data_AF-A0A926P4D7-F1
#
_entry.id   AF-A0A926P4D7-F1
#
_cell.length_a   1.000
_cell.length_b   1.000
_cell.length_c   1.000
_cell.angle_alpha   90.00
_cell.angle_beta   90.00
_cell.angle_gamma   90.00
#
_symmetry.space_group_name_H-M   'P 1'
#
loop_
_entity.id
_entity.type
_entity.pdbx_description
1 polymer ?
#
loop_
_entity_poly.entity_id
_entity_poly.type
_entity_poly.pdbx_seq_one_letter_code
_entity_poly.pdbx_strand_id
1 'polypeptide(L)'
;MRSLTANCTGERPDEWLNRVQRALSALDLPCACQDKVDRTILALEEWETKKVRHRLISDILADFSRLKTGLTYLGELQQLGRQPVPAEVLKDHAESLKFLADTADRCARHLDALARVDGKGSCP
;
A
#
# COMPACT_ATOMS: atom_id res chain seq x y z
N MET A 1 -33.79 -1.27 -22.74
CA MET A 1 -32.87 -1.61 -21.64
C MET A 1 -31.51 -1.96 -22.22
N ARG A 2 -30.53 -1.05 -22.19
CA ARG A 2 -29.13 -1.35 -22.52
C ARG A 2 -28.34 -1.24 -21.23
N SER A 3 -27.98 -2.38 -20.64
CA SER A 3 -27.07 -2.46 -19.51
C SER A 3 -25.69 -2.03 -19.96
N LEU A 4 -25.21 -0.91 -19.44
CA LEU A 4 -23.80 -0.56 -19.45
C LEU A 4 -23.13 -1.40 -18.36
N THR A 5 -22.59 -2.54 -18.73
CA THR A 5 -21.64 -3.28 -17.89
C THR A 5 -20.39 -2.42 -17.76
N ALA A 6 -20.28 -1.71 -16.63
CA ALA A 6 -19.05 -1.07 -16.21
C ALA A 6 -17.98 -2.16 -16.08
N ASN A 7 -17.09 -2.22 -17.06
CA ASN A 7 -15.96 -3.11 -17.06
C ASN A 7 -14.94 -2.53 -16.06
N CYS A 8 -15.06 -2.93 -14.78
CA CYS A 8 -14.09 -2.60 -13.74
C CYS A 8 -12.83 -3.46 -13.93
N THR A 9 -12.15 -3.31 -15.05
CA THR A 9 -10.78 -3.78 -15.18
C THR A 9 -9.91 -2.85 -14.35
N GLY A 10 -9.36 -3.38 -13.25
CA GLY A 10 -8.36 -2.70 -12.45
C GLY A 10 -7.08 -2.51 -13.27
N GLU A 11 -7.09 -1.54 -14.18
CA GLU A 11 -5.90 -1.08 -14.87
C GLU A 11 -4.94 -0.50 -13.85
N ARG A 12 -3.67 -0.89 -13.97
CA ARG A 12 -2.65 -0.27 -13.13
C ARG A 12 -2.60 1.21 -13.46
N PRO A 13 -2.36 2.09 -12.49
CA PRO A 13 -2.43 3.51 -12.76
C PRO A 13 -1.49 3.99 -13.89
N ASP A 14 -0.34 3.34 -14.02
CA ASP A 14 0.61 3.59 -15.09
C ASP A 14 0.04 3.28 -16.49
N GLU A 15 -0.88 2.33 -16.63
CA GLU A 15 -1.40 1.87 -17.93
C GLU A 15 -2.42 2.86 -18.52
N TRP A 16 -3.28 3.46 -17.69
CA TRP A 16 -4.26 4.44 -18.19
C TRP A 16 -3.60 5.79 -18.50
N LEU A 17 -2.62 6.24 -17.71
CA LEU A 17 -1.82 7.44 -17.99
C LEU A 17 -1.10 7.31 -19.34
N ASN A 18 -0.43 6.17 -19.56
CA ASN A 18 0.22 5.87 -20.84
C ASN A 18 -0.75 5.81 -22.02
N ARG A 19 -2.00 5.41 -21.80
CA ARG A 19 -3.04 5.41 -22.84
C ARG A 19 -3.56 6.81 -23.13
N VAL A 20 -3.75 7.63 -22.10
CA VAL A 20 -4.12 9.05 -22.25
C VAL A 20 -3.03 9.80 -22.97
N GLN A 21 -1.76 9.60 -22.60
CA GLN A 21 -0.63 10.21 -23.28
C GLN A 21 -0.57 9.79 -24.75
N ARG A 22 -0.69 8.50 -25.07
CA ARG A 22 -0.75 8.02 -26.46
C ARG A 22 -1.93 8.60 -27.25
N ALA A 23 -3.10 8.71 -26.64
CA ALA A 23 -4.28 9.29 -27.29
C ALA A 23 -4.11 10.80 -27.53
N LEU A 24 -3.47 11.52 -26.61
CA LEU A 24 -3.19 12.95 -26.73
C LEU A 24 -2.08 13.22 -27.75
N SER A 25 -1.02 12.41 -27.79
CA SER A 25 0.04 12.51 -28.81
C SER A 25 -0.43 12.18 -30.23
N ALA A 26 -1.56 11.47 -30.36
CA ALA A 26 -2.20 11.21 -31.66
C ALA A 26 -3.04 12.39 -32.18
N LEU A 27 -3.33 13.38 -31.32
CA LEU A 27 -3.97 14.62 -31.73
C LEU A 27 -2.88 15.60 -32.16
N ASP A 28 -2.98 16.14 -33.37
CA ASP A 28 -2.04 17.13 -33.90
C ASP A 28 -2.31 18.50 -33.24
N LEU A 29 -1.94 18.60 -31.97
CA LEU A 29 -2.20 19.76 -31.11
C LEU A 29 -1.17 20.86 -31.39
N PRO A 30 -1.58 22.14 -31.40
CA PRO A 30 -0.63 23.24 -31.37
C PRO A 30 0.33 23.12 -30.17
N CYS A 31 1.60 23.50 -30.34
CA CYS A 31 2.65 23.31 -29.34
C CYS A 31 2.27 23.80 -27.92
N ALA A 32 1.61 24.95 -27.82
CA ALA A 32 1.15 25.51 -26.54
C ALA A 32 0.07 24.67 -25.83
N CYS A 33 -0.68 23.85 -26.56
CA CYS A 33 -1.63 22.89 -26.02
C CYS A 33 -0.93 21.60 -25.59
N GLN A 34 0.08 21.14 -26.35
CA GLN A 34 0.89 19.99 -25.99
C GLN A 34 1.66 20.23 -24.68
N ASP A 35 2.29 21.40 -24.51
CA ASP A 35 2.99 21.75 -23.27
C ASP A 35 2.08 21.70 -22.03
N LYS A 36 0.82 22.11 -22.17
CA LYS A 36 -0.17 22.07 -21.08
C LYS A 36 -0.57 20.64 -20.76
N VAL A 37 -0.72 19.80 -21.77
CA VAL A 37 -1.01 18.37 -21.61
C VAL A 37 0.14 17.70 -20.86
N ASP A 38 1.37 17.91 -21.31
CA ASP A 38 2.55 17.27 -20.71
C ASP A 38 2.73 17.68 -19.24
N ARG A 39 2.56 18.97 -18.91
CA ARG A 39 2.57 19.45 -17.51
C ARG A 39 1.46 18.82 -16.67
N THR A 40 0.29 18.59 -17.26
CA THR A 40 -0.84 17.98 -16.56
C THR A 40 -0.57 16.51 -16.28
N ILE A 41 0.02 15.78 -17.25
CA ILE A 41 0.42 14.38 -17.07
C ILE A 41 1.45 14.25 -15.95
N LEU A 42 2.49 15.09 -15.96
CA LEU A 42 3.51 15.11 -14.89
C LEU A 42 2.88 15.39 -13.51
N ALA A 43 1.95 16.33 -13.42
CA ALA A 43 1.26 16.62 -12.17
C ALA A 43 0.39 15.44 -11.68
N LEU A 44 -0.22 14.70 -12.61
CA LEU A 44 -1.00 13.49 -12.28
C LEU A 44 -0.08 12.36 -11.79
N GLU A 45 1.06 12.13 -12.42
CA GLU A 45 2.06 11.15 -11.98
C GLU A 45 2.62 11.47 -10.58
N GLU A 46 2.87 12.74 -10.29
CA GLU A 46 3.30 13.18 -8.96
C GLU A 46 2.20 12.97 -7.91
N TRP A 47 0.95 13.30 -8.25
CA TRP A 47 -0.20 13.10 -7.37
C TRP A 47 -0.44 11.61 -7.09
N GLU A 48 -0.35 10.76 -8.10
CA GLU A 48 -0.42 9.30 -8.01
C GLU A 48 0.62 8.76 -7.04
N THR A 49 1.87 9.20 -7.20
CA THR A 49 2.99 8.84 -6.33
C THR A 49 2.73 9.25 -4.88
N LYS A 50 2.26 10.49 -4.66
CA LYS A 50 1.89 10.99 -3.32
C LYS A 50 0.73 10.20 -2.70
N LYS A 51 -0.24 9.76 -3.51
CA LYS A 51 -1.39 8.97 -3.06
C LYS A 51 -0.95 7.57 -2.63
N VAL A 52 -0.14 6.89 -3.43
CA VAL A 52 0.43 5.57 -3.09
C VAL A 52 1.26 5.68 -1.81
N ARG A 53 2.12 6.70 -1.71
CA ARG A 53 2.92 6.97 -0.51
C ARG A 53 2.06 7.15 0.74
N HIS A 54 1.02 8.00 0.69
CA HIS A 54 0.11 8.21 1.82
C HIS A 54 -0.59 6.93 2.25
N ARG A 55 -1.05 6.12 1.29
CA ARG A 55 -1.67 4.83 1.58
C ARG A 55 -0.70 3.89 2.29
N LEU A 56 0.52 3.74 1.78
CA LEU A 56 1.54 2.87 2.39
C LEU A 56 1.84 3.30 3.82
N ILE A 57 2.01 4.60 4.08
CA ILE A 57 2.23 5.12 5.43
C ILE A 57 1.05 4.76 6.35
N SER A 58 -0.18 4.97 5.88
CA SER A 58 -1.38 4.60 6.64
C SER A 58 -1.41 3.10 6.98
N ASP A 59 -1.12 2.24 6.00
CA ASP A 59 -1.11 0.79 6.17
C ASP A 59 0.01 0.34 7.14
N ILE A 60 1.21 0.93 7.05
CA ILE A 60 2.32 0.70 7.98
C ILE A 60 1.94 1.07 9.41
N LEU A 61 1.34 2.26 9.61
CA LEU A 61 0.95 2.71 10.95
C LEU A 61 -0.12 1.80 11.56
N ALA A 62 -1.07 1.33 10.75
CA ALA A 62 -2.09 0.38 11.19
C ALA A 62 -1.48 -0.97 11.58
N ASP A 63 -0.59 -1.54 10.75
CA ASP A 63 0.05 -2.82 11.03
C ASP A 63 1.00 -2.73 12.23
N PHE A 64 1.77 -1.65 12.35
CA PHE A 64 2.64 -1.43 13.51
C PHE A 64 1.84 -1.29 14.82
N SER A 65 0.70 -0.61 14.78
CA SER A 65 -0.20 -0.51 15.94
C SER A 65 -0.74 -1.88 16.38
N ARG A 66 -1.12 -2.73 15.41
CA ARG A 66 -1.53 -4.13 15.68
C ARG A 66 -0.40 -4.94 16.29
N LEU A 67 0.83 -4.82 15.76
CA LEU A 67 2.01 -5.49 16.32
C LEU A 67 2.26 -5.08 17.77
N LYS A 68 2.27 -3.77 18.05
CA LYS A 68 2.47 -3.24 19.40
C LYS A 68 1.43 -3.79 20.38
N THR A 69 0.17 -3.83 19.96
CA THR A 69 -0.94 -4.34 20.79
C THR A 69 -0.78 -5.84 21.04
N GLY A 70 -0.51 -6.63 20.00
CA GLY A 70 -0.34 -8.08 20.15
C GLY A 70 0.89 -8.47 20.96
N LEU A 71 2.01 -7.74 20.82
CA LEU A 71 3.19 -7.95 21.67
C LEU A 71 2.91 -7.64 23.14
N THR A 72 2.05 -6.65 23.42
CA THR A 72 1.62 -6.34 24.78
C THR A 72 0.79 -7.48 25.37
N TYR A 73 -0.17 -8.00 24.59
CA TYR A 73 -0.97 -9.17 24.97
C TYR A 73 -0.10 -10.41 25.25
N LEU A 74 0.88 -10.69 24.39
CA LEU A 74 1.80 -11.81 24.57
C LEU A 74 2.77 -11.63 25.77
N GLY A 75 2.82 -10.47 26.39
CA GLY A 75 3.54 -10.26 27.65
C GLY A 75 3.10 -11.21 28.75
N GLU A 76 1.87 -11.71 28.70
CA GLU A 76 1.34 -12.74 29.61
C GLU A 76 2.17 -14.03 29.60
N LEU A 77 2.82 -14.37 28.48
CA LEU A 77 3.70 -15.54 28.36
C LEU A 77 4.92 -15.48 29.30
N GLN A 78 5.29 -14.30 29.81
CA GLN A 78 6.35 -14.18 30.82
C GLN A 78 5.99 -14.87 32.15
N GLN A 79 4.71 -15.20 32.36
CA GLN A 79 4.23 -15.89 33.56
C GLN A 79 4.21 -17.41 33.39
N LEU A 80 4.60 -17.94 32.21
CA LEU A 80 4.71 -19.38 31.99
C LEU A 80 5.61 -20.03 33.05
N GLY A 81 5.12 -21.12 33.65
CA GLY A 81 5.81 -21.85 34.71
C GLY A 81 5.61 -21.29 36.12
N ARG A 82 4.96 -20.12 36.28
CA ARG A 82 4.53 -19.63 37.62
C ARG A 82 3.20 -20.20 38.06
N GLN A 83 2.30 -20.48 37.11
CA GLN A 83 1.01 -21.13 37.33
C GLN A 83 0.68 -22.10 36.18
N PRO A 84 -0.16 -23.13 36.43
CA PRO A 84 -0.67 -23.97 35.36
C PRO A 84 -1.49 -23.14 34.37
N VAL A 85 -1.08 -23.11 33.11
CA VAL A 85 -1.80 -22.44 32.02
C VAL A 85 -2.61 -23.48 31.25
N PRO A 86 -3.92 -23.27 31.01
CA PRO A 86 -4.72 -24.19 30.22
C PRO A 86 -4.20 -24.36 28.79
N ALA A 87 -4.33 -25.57 28.23
CA ALA A 87 -3.86 -25.86 26.87
C ALA A 87 -4.51 -24.98 25.79
N GLU A 88 -5.77 -24.58 25.97
CA GLU A 88 -6.46 -23.69 25.02
C GLU A 88 -5.83 -22.28 25.00
N VAL A 89 -5.46 -21.74 26.15
CA VAL A 89 -4.77 -20.44 26.24
C VAL A 89 -3.41 -20.50 25.52
N LEU A 90 -2.69 -21.63 25.64
CA LEU A 90 -1.44 -21.82 24.90
C LEU A 90 -1.65 -21.86 23.38
N LYS A 91 -2.74 -22.48 22.90
CA LYS A 91 -3.10 -22.47 21.48
C LYS A 91 -3.49 -21.07 21.01
N ASP A 92 -4.27 -20.33 21.80
CA ASP A 92 -4.66 -18.96 21.47
C ASP A 92 -3.45 -18.03 21.34
N HIS A 93 -2.48 -18.15 22.24
CA HIS A 93 -1.20 -17.43 22.12
C HIS A 93 -0.39 -17.86 20.89
N ALA A 94 -0.40 -19.16 20.54
CA ALA A 94 0.26 -19.64 19.33
C ALA A 94 -0.39 -19.08 18.05
N GLU A 95 -1.72 -19.03 17.98
CA GLU A 95 -2.43 -18.40 16.86
C GLU A 95 -2.18 -16.89 16.81
N SER A 96 -2.14 -16.22 17.97
CA SER A 96 -1.80 -14.81 18.07
C SER A 96 -0.39 -14.53 17.56
N LEU A 97 0.59 -15.39 17.87
CA LEU A 97 1.96 -15.29 17.36
C LEU A 97 2.01 -15.42 15.83
N LYS A 98 1.28 -16.38 15.25
CA LYS A 98 1.20 -16.53 13.79
C LYS A 98 0.60 -15.29 13.12
N PHE A 99 -0.49 -14.77 13.67
CA PHE A 99 -1.11 -13.54 13.18
C PHE A 99 -0.15 -12.34 13.23
N LEU A 100 0.66 -12.24 14.29
CA LEU A 100 1.66 -11.18 14.41
C LEU A 100 2.81 -11.37 13.43
N ALA A 101 3.25 -12.61 13.18
CA ALA A 101 4.25 -12.89 12.16
C ALA A 101 3.76 -12.45 10.76
N ASP A 102 2.53 -12.80 10.40
CA ASP A 102 1.92 -12.37 9.13
C ASP A 102 1.77 -10.85 9.03
N THR A 103 1.42 -10.20 10.15
CA THR A 103 1.33 -8.74 10.22
C THR A 103 2.70 -8.07 10.11
N ALA A 104 3.74 -8.66 10.71
CA ALA A 104 5.11 -8.17 10.62
C ALA A 104 5.64 -8.28 9.20
N ASP A 105 5.43 -9.42 8.55
CA ASP A 105 5.82 -9.64 7.16
C ASP A 105 5.10 -8.66 6.21
N ARG A 106 3.80 -8.46 6.38
CA ARG A 106 3.06 -7.45 5.62
C ARG A 106 3.60 -6.03 5.84
N CYS A 107 3.86 -5.66 7.10
CA CYS A 107 4.44 -4.36 7.43
C CYS A 107 5.81 -4.16 6.76
N ALA A 108 6.67 -5.19 6.78
CA ALA A 108 7.96 -5.16 6.11
C ALA A 108 7.82 -4.93 4.59
N ARG A 109 6.88 -5.62 3.92
CA ARG A 109 6.61 -5.40 2.49
C ARG A 109 6.14 -3.98 2.20
N HIS A 110 5.31 -3.39 3.07
CA HIS A 110 4.88 -2.00 2.91
C HIS A 110 6.04 -1.01 3.10
N LEU A 111 6.94 -1.26 4.05
CA LEU A 111 8.16 -0.47 4.25
C LEU A 111 9.08 -0.55 3.02
N ASP A 112 9.29 -1.74 2.47
CA ASP A 112 10.07 -1.92 1.23
C ASP A 112 9.42 -1.21 0.04
N ALA A 113 8.10 -1.30 -0.09
CA ALA A 113 7.36 -0.59 -1.14
C ALA A 113 7.47 0.93 -0.98
N LEU A 114 7.40 1.44 0.25
CA LEU A 114 7.55 2.87 0.54
C LEU A 114 8.97 3.35 0.19
N ALA A 115 9.99 2.58 0.55
CA ALA A 115 11.38 2.89 0.20
C ALA A 115 11.59 2.98 -1.31
N ARG A 116 10.92 2.12 -2.10
CA ARG A 116 10.96 2.20 -3.57
C ARG A 116 10.25 3.42 -4.13
N VAL A 117 9.15 3.85 -3.52
CA VAL A 117 8.42 5.06 -3.92
C VAL A 117 9.25 6.32 -3.61
N ASP A 118 9.83 6.40 -2.42
CA ASP A 118 10.67 7.54 -2.01
C ASP A 118 12.01 7.56 -2.77
N GLY A 119 12.58 6.40 -3.09
CA GLY A 119 13.82 6.25 -3.87
C GLY A 119 13.67 6.63 -5.36
N LYS A 120 12.46 6.58 -5.92
CA LYS A 120 12.19 7.06 -7.29
C LYS A 120 12.15 8.59 -7.39
N GLY A 121 11.87 9.30 -6.29
CA GLY A 121 11.85 10.76 -6.22
C GLY A 121 13.23 11.41 -6.01
N SER A 122 14.30 10.61 -5.92
CA SER A 122 15.67 11.07 -5.68
C SER A 122 16.56 10.82 -6.91
N CYS A 123 16.27 11.52 -8.00
CA CYS A 123 17.27 11.86 -9.01
C CYS A 123 17.35 13.40 -9.07
N PRO A 124 18.56 13.99 -9.00
CA PRO A 124 18.75 15.44 -9.10
C PRO A 124 18.33 16.02 -10.45
#